data_AF-A0A534G6P2-F1
#
_entry.id   AF-A0A534G6P2-F1
#
_cell.length_a   1.000
_cell.length_b   1.000
_cell.length_c   1.000
_cell.angle_alpha   90.00
_cell.angle_beta   90.00
_cell.angle_gamma   90.00
#
_symmetry.space_group_name_H-M   'P 1'
#
loop_
_entity.id
_entity.type
_entity.pdbx_description
1 polymer ?
#
loop_
_entity_poly.entity_id
_entity_poly.type
_entity_poly.pdbx_seq_one_letter_code
_entity_poly.pdbx_strand_id
1 'polypeptide(L)'
;MVRIGAGTGALVRRVIAAHVPAARGALFAAAACLAACASLPGSGPSAHDIKESGAGVIRVVDVDDSVVKRLLERRADKLFSEVFETAPARGEIVRPGDVLEISVWEAPPTVLFSSGIPLATANQSGSSSGPPSSGTSSNVTNLPPQMVDVAGTVYVPFAGTLEVTGKGLPEIEADIARHLQGKANKPQVLVRRTANNTAYVTIVGEVANSTRMPLTPRGERLLDALAAAGGTKAPVDKVTLQVTRGAAVHSLTLDTVIRDPRQNIALQPGDVVTALFQPLSFTALGATGKNEEVNFEAKGISLAQGLARAGSLLDTRSDARGVFIFRLESSAVVGLGETAATAAGGQVPVVYRVDLTDPRAFFLAQRFPVENKDILYVANAPAAQLQKFINLLVSTVYPIQGVVTLTK
;
A
#
# COMPACT_ATOMS: atom_id res chain seq x y z
N MET A 1 -36.04 50.64 -96.43
CA MET A 1 -34.92 49.73 -96.75
C MET A 1 -33.71 50.23 -95.98
N VAL A 2 -33.04 49.55 -95.04
CA VAL A 2 -32.95 48.14 -94.64
C VAL A 2 -32.63 48.09 -93.13
N ARG A 3 -33.19 47.10 -92.44
CA ARG A 3 -33.02 46.72 -91.02
C ARG A 3 -31.85 45.73 -90.90
N ILE A 4 -30.87 45.93 -90.02
CA ILE A 4 -29.99 44.90 -89.39
C ILE A 4 -29.42 45.57 -88.11
N GLY A 5 -29.37 45.05 -86.89
CA GLY A 5 -29.64 43.74 -86.30
C GLY A 5 -28.81 43.66 -85.02
N ALA A 6 -29.46 43.73 -83.85
CA ALA A 6 -28.83 43.65 -82.53
C ALA A 6 -28.46 42.19 -82.20
N GLY A 7 -27.22 41.92 -81.77
CA GLY A 7 -26.78 40.55 -81.53
C GLY A 7 -25.43 40.38 -80.86
N THR A 8 -25.19 41.00 -79.71
CA THR A 8 -23.93 40.79 -78.94
C THR A 8 -24.10 40.73 -77.41
N GLY A 9 -25.34 40.66 -76.89
CA GLY A 9 -25.61 40.63 -75.44
C GLY A 9 -25.87 39.24 -74.82
N ALA A 10 -26.06 38.19 -75.62
CA ALA A 10 -26.59 36.90 -75.14
C ALA A 10 -25.52 35.87 -74.71
N LEU A 11 -24.26 36.03 -75.11
CA LEU A 11 -23.21 35.03 -74.87
C LEU A 11 -22.50 35.18 -73.51
N VAL A 12 -22.40 36.39 -72.95
CA VAL A 12 -21.71 36.63 -71.66
C VAL A 12 -22.58 36.19 -70.46
N ARG A 13 -23.92 36.31 -70.56
CA ARG A 13 -24.84 35.92 -69.49
C ARG A 13 -24.99 34.40 -69.30
N ARG A 14 -24.67 33.59 -70.31
CA ARG A 14 -24.77 32.11 -70.24
C ARG A 14 -23.59 31.44 -69.53
N VAL A 15 -22.41 32.06 -69.51
CA VAL A 15 -21.22 31.48 -68.85
C VAL A 15 -21.27 31.69 -67.33
N ILE A 16 -21.75 32.84 -66.86
CA ILE A 16 -21.86 33.14 -65.43
C ILE A 16 -22.97 32.31 -64.75
N ALA A 17 -24.09 32.07 -65.44
CA ALA A 17 -25.19 31.25 -64.89
C ALA A 17 -24.87 29.75 -64.81
N ALA A 18 -23.92 29.25 -65.61
CA ALA A 18 -23.53 27.83 -65.62
C ALA A 18 -22.49 27.46 -64.55
N HIS A 19 -21.76 28.44 -63.99
CA HIS A 19 -20.72 28.17 -62.98
C HIS A 19 -21.19 28.39 -61.53
N VAL A 20 -22.28 29.13 -61.32
CA VAL A 20 -22.91 29.30 -60.00
C VAL A 20 -23.48 28.01 -59.41
N PRO A 21 -24.16 27.10 -60.15
CA PRO A 21 -24.64 25.84 -59.57
C PRO A 21 -23.51 24.86 -59.29
N ALA A 22 -22.43 24.86 -60.09
CA ALA A 22 -21.25 24.03 -59.85
C ALA A 22 -20.46 24.49 -58.61
N ALA A 23 -20.30 25.81 -58.43
CA ALA A 23 -19.66 26.38 -57.23
C ALA A 23 -20.50 26.15 -55.97
N ARG A 24 -21.84 26.26 -56.05
CA ARG A 24 -22.75 25.94 -54.92
C ARG A 24 -22.75 24.45 -54.60
N GLY A 25 -22.72 23.57 -55.61
CA GLY A 25 -22.61 22.13 -55.43
C GLY A 25 -21.29 21.72 -54.78
N ALA A 26 -20.17 22.34 -55.19
CA ALA A 26 -18.86 22.12 -54.56
C ALA A 26 -18.83 22.62 -53.11
N LEU A 27 -19.47 23.76 -52.80
CA LEU A 27 -19.57 24.28 -51.44
C LEU A 27 -20.43 23.37 -50.53
N PHE A 28 -21.55 22.86 -51.04
CA PHE A 28 -22.41 21.90 -50.33
C PHE A 28 -21.72 20.55 -50.13
N ALA A 29 -20.98 20.05 -51.13
CA ALA A 29 -20.19 18.83 -51.01
C ALA A 29 -19.05 19.00 -50.00
N ALA A 30 -18.34 20.13 -50.01
CA ALA A 30 -17.32 20.44 -49.02
C ALA A 30 -17.90 20.54 -47.60
N ALA A 31 -19.06 21.20 -47.43
CA ALA A 31 -19.77 21.28 -46.16
C ALA A 31 -20.27 19.89 -45.68
N ALA A 32 -20.74 19.04 -46.59
CA ALA A 32 -21.15 17.67 -46.29
C ALA A 32 -19.96 16.78 -45.92
N CYS A 33 -18.81 16.92 -46.58
CA CYS A 33 -17.57 16.21 -46.23
C CYS A 33 -17.02 16.66 -44.86
N LEU A 34 -17.10 17.96 -44.55
CA LEU A 34 -16.71 18.51 -43.24
C LEU A 34 -17.64 18.01 -42.12
N ALA A 35 -18.96 17.96 -42.37
CA ALA A 35 -19.92 17.40 -41.41
C ALA A 35 -19.74 15.88 -41.22
N ALA A 36 -19.40 15.14 -42.29
CA ALA A 36 -19.14 13.70 -42.20
C ALA A 36 -17.86 13.36 -41.42
N CYS A 37 -16.86 14.26 -41.42
CA CYS A 37 -15.65 14.11 -40.61
C CYS A 37 -15.95 14.21 -39.10
N ALA A 38 -16.94 15.02 -38.72
CA ALA A 38 -17.37 15.18 -37.33
C ALA A 38 -18.17 13.97 -36.80
N SER A 39 -18.74 13.14 -37.68
CA SER A 39 -19.55 11.96 -37.31
C SER A 39 -18.78 10.63 -37.33
N LEU A 40 -17.47 10.65 -37.58
CA LEU A 40 -16.66 9.42 -37.57
C LEU A 40 -16.51 8.90 -36.14
N PRO A 41 -16.74 7.59 -35.90
CA PRO A 41 -16.53 7.00 -34.60
C PRO A 41 -15.08 7.19 -34.11
N GLY A 42 -14.91 7.93 -33.02
CA GLY A 42 -13.66 8.00 -32.28
C GLY A 42 -13.47 6.78 -31.38
N SER A 43 -12.22 6.42 -31.08
CA SER A 43 -11.92 5.38 -30.07
C SER A 43 -12.09 5.90 -28.62
N GLY A 44 -12.52 7.14 -28.45
CA GLY A 44 -12.70 7.83 -27.17
C GLY A 44 -12.83 9.35 -27.37
N PRO A 45 -13.06 10.11 -26.28
CA PRO A 45 -13.28 11.56 -26.33
C PRO A 45 -12.01 12.33 -26.78
N SER A 46 -12.21 13.43 -27.48
CA SER A 46 -11.12 14.35 -27.83
C SER A 46 -10.71 15.24 -26.64
N ALA A 47 -9.56 15.91 -26.75
CA ALA A 47 -9.13 16.88 -25.75
C ALA A 47 -10.13 18.04 -25.58
N HIS A 48 -10.86 18.38 -26.65
CA HIS A 48 -11.93 19.38 -26.64
C HIS A 48 -13.14 18.88 -25.83
N ASP A 49 -13.61 17.66 -26.11
CA ASP A 49 -14.78 17.07 -25.45
C ASP A 49 -14.58 16.97 -23.93
N ILE A 50 -13.38 16.57 -23.49
CA ILE A 50 -13.02 16.48 -22.07
C ILE A 50 -13.04 17.86 -21.42
N LYS A 51 -12.50 18.89 -22.09
CA LYS A 51 -12.44 20.25 -21.57
C LYS A 51 -13.84 20.87 -21.44
N GLU A 52 -14.72 20.67 -22.42
CA GLU A 52 -16.11 21.15 -22.37
C GLU A 52 -16.94 20.42 -21.31
N SER A 53 -16.67 19.12 -21.09
CA SER A 53 -17.29 18.35 -20.01
C SER A 53 -16.93 18.85 -18.60
N GLY A 54 -15.88 19.67 -18.49
CA GLY A 54 -15.42 20.31 -17.24
C GLY A 54 -16.41 21.30 -16.61
N ALA A 55 -17.48 21.65 -17.31
CA ALA A 55 -18.57 22.49 -16.81
C ALA A 55 -19.70 21.71 -16.10
N GLY A 56 -19.59 20.37 -16.01
CA GLY A 56 -20.61 19.49 -15.42
C GLY A 56 -20.13 18.71 -14.19
N VAL A 57 -20.37 17.39 -14.19
CA VAL A 57 -20.07 16.45 -13.08
C VAL A 57 -18.58 16.25 -12.83
N ILE A 58 -17.75 16.45 -13.86
CA ILE A 58 -16.32 16.16 -13.85
C ILE A 58 -15.54 17.47 -13.74
N ARG A 59 -14.55 17.54 -12.84
CA ARG A 59 -13.69 18.72 -12.71
C ARG A 59 -12.41 18.54 -13.50
N VAL A 60 -12.19 19.39 -14.51
CA VAL A 60 -10.91 19.41 -15.25
C VAL A 60 -9.95 20.40 -14.58
N VAL A 61 -8.74 19.95 -14.28
CA VAL A 61 -7.67 20.73 -13.61
C VAL A 61 -6.42 20.66 -14.46
N ASP A 62 -5.87 21.81 -14.82
CA ASP A 62 -4.58 21.87 -15.51
C ASP A 62 -3.46 21.64 -14.50
N VAL A 63 -2.52 20.74 -14.80
CA VAL A 63 -1.43 20.41 -13.89
C VAL A 63 -0.39 21.51 -13.92
N ASP A 64 -0.13 22.09 -12.74
CA ASP A 64 0.93 23.04 -12.47
C ASP A 64 1.73 22.62 -11.22
N ASP A 65 2.76 23.41 -10.86
CA ASP A 65 3.58 23.15 -9.67
C ASP A 65 2.77 23.13 -8.36
N SER A 66 1.69 23.92 -8.27
CA SER A 66 0.84 23.99 -7.07
C SER A 66 0.01 22.72 -6.88
N VAL A 67 -0.50 22.17 -7.98
CA VAL A 67 -1.24 20.90 -8.00
C VAL A 67 -0.30 19.76 -7.63
N VAL A 68 0.86 19.68 -8.28
CA VAL A 68 1.86 18.65 -7.99
C VAL A 68 2.32 18.71 -6.52
N LYS A 69 2.59 19.91 -5.99
CA LYS A 69 2.99 20.08 -4.59
C LYS A 69 1.91 19.58 -3.62
N ARG A 70 0.64 19.96 -3.84
CA ARG A 70 -0.49 19.48 -3.01
C ARG A 70 -0.65 17.96 -3.05
N LEU A 71 -0.51 17.36 -4.22
CA LEU A 71 -0.57 15.90 -4.36
C LEU A 71 0.58 15.19 -3.64
N LEU A 72 1.79 15.75 -3.69
CA LEU A 72 2.95 15.19 -2.99
C LEU A 72 2.86 15.33 -1.47
N GLU A 73 2.37 16.46 -0.96
CA GLU A 73 2.15 16.67 0.48
C GLU A 73 1.13 15.68 1.06
N ARG A 74 0.08 15.36 0.29
CA ARG A 74 -0.89 14.31 0.65
C ARG A 74 -0.26 12.92 0.70
N ARG A 75 0.64 12.62 -0.24
CA ARG A 75 1.31 11.31 -0.32
C ARG A 75 2.34 11.09 0.78
N ALA A 76 2.72 12.13 1.52
CA ALA A 76 3.63 11.99 2.66
C ALA A 76 2.93 11.22 3.79
N ASP A 77 2.89 9.90 3.66
CA ASP A 77 2.48 9.00 4.73
C ASP A 77 3.35 9.29 5.95
N LYS A 78 2.70 9.43 7.11
CA LYS A 78 3.44 9.59 8.37
C LYS A 78 4.37 8.40 8.55
N LEU A 79 5.63 8.70 8.83
CA LEU A 79 6.65 7.68 9.01
C LEU A 79 6.39 6.90 10.31
N PHE A 80 6.77 5.62 10.35
CA PHE A 80 6.61 4.83 11.57
C PHE A 80 7.33 5.45 12.76
N SER A 81 8.51 6.02 12.53
CA SER A 81 9.27 6.75 13.56
C SER A 81 8.58 8.00 14.12
N GLU A 82 7.66 8.61 13.38
CA GLU A 82 6.92 9.81 13.80
C GLU A 82 5.66 9.46 14.59
N VAL A 83 5.04 8.33 14.24
CA VAL A 83 3.80 7.86 14.86
C VAL A 83 4.08 7.04 16.12
N PHE A 84 5.01 6.10 16.01
CA PHE A 84 5.30 5.15 17.06
C PHE A 84 6.50 5.63 17.86
N GLU A 85 6.23 6.15 19.06
CA GLU A 85 7.29 6.53 19.98
C GLU A 85 8.25 5.35 20.21
N THR A 86 9.55 5.66 20.21
CA THR A 86 10.57 4.67 20.57
C THR A 86 10.44 4.41 22.06
N ALA A 87 9.73 3.34 22.44
CA ALA A 87 9.69 2.91 23.81
C ALA A 87 11.11 2.52 24.25
N PRO A 88 11.60 2.99 25.41
CA PRO A 88 12.85 2.48 25.96
C PRO A 88 12.72 0.97 26.13
N ALA A 89 13.82 0.24 25.94
CA ALA A 89 13.89 -1.18 26.26
C ALA A 89 13.51 -1.35 27.74
N ARG A 90 12.25 -1.70 28.00
CA ARG A 90 11.81 -2.01 29.36
C ARG A 90 12.43 -3.35 29.70
N GLY A 91 13.02 -3.43 30.89
CA GLY A 91 13.53 -4.70 31.43
C GLY A 91 12.43 -5.78 31.39
N GLU A 92 12.85 -7.04 31.44
CA GLU A 92 11.95 -8.19 31.40
C GLU A 92 11.00 -8.21 32.61
N ILE A 93 9.85 -7.53 32.49
CA ILE A 93 8.82 -7.54 33.52
C ILE A 93 7.90 -8.73 33.34
N VAL A 94 7.58 -9.39 34.44
CA VAL A 94 6.62 -10.51 34.48
C VAL A 94 5.19 -9.97 34.45
N ARG A 95 4.31 -10.65 33.70
CA ARG A 95 2.87 -10.32 33.59
C ARG A 95 1.99 -11.54 33.84
N PRO A 96 0.71 -11.34 34.21
CA PRO A 96 -0.27 -12.42 34.34
C PRO A 96 -0.35 -13.30 33.07
N GLY A 97 -0.18 -14.61 33.22
CA GLY A 97 -0.16 -15.59 32.13
C GLY A 97 1.24 -16.06 31.69
N ASP A 98 2.31 -15.37 32.09
CA ASP A 98 3.69 -15.87 31.93
C ASP A 98 3.89 -17.15 32.74
N VAL A 99 4.80 -18.02 32.32
CA VAL A 99 5.13 -19.25 33.07
C VAL A 99 6.55 -19.12 33.61
N LEU A 100 6.68 -19.27 34.92
CA LEU A 100 7.94 -19.22 35.65
C LEU A 100 8.33 -20.61 36.14
N GLU A 101 9.60 -20.93 36.03
CA GLU A 101 10.25 -22.06 36.67
C GLU A 101 11.15 -21.53 37.78
N ILE A 102 11.00 -22.09 38.97
CA ILE A 102 11.69 -21.61 40.18
C ILE A 102 12.55 -22.75 40.70
N SER A 103 13.84 -22.50 40.80
CA SER A 103 14.81 -23.43 41.36
C SER A 103 15.35 -22.86 42.66
N VAL A 104 15.34 -23.67 43.72
CA VAL A 104 15.82 -23.29 45.05
C VAL A 104 16.97 -24.19 45.45
N TRP A 105 18.09 -23.58 45.83
CA TRP A 105 19.25 -24.24 46.44
C TRP A 105 19.32 -23.93 47.91
N GLU A 106 19.74 -24.91 48.69
CA GLU A 106 19.97 -24.77 50.13
C GLU A 106 21.41 -25.19 50.49
N ALA A 107 22.06 -24.41 51.35
CA ALA A 107 23.39 -24.74 51.84
C ALA A 107 23.33 -25.84 52.91
N PRO A 108 24.35 -26.71 53.01
CA PRO A 108 24.44 -27.68 54.09
C PRO A 108 24.56 -27.02 55.49
N PRO A 109 23.96 -27.61 56.54
CA PRO A 109 23.00 -28.72 56.48
C PRO A 109 21.65 -28.25 55.91
N THR A 110 21.06 -29.05 55.01
CA THR A 110 19.76 -28.74 54.40
C THR A 110 18.62 -29.06 55.35
N VAL A 111 17.70 -28.12 55.57
CA VAL A 111 16.56 -28.29 56.48
C VAL A 111 15.20 -28.39 55.75
N LEU A 112 15.08 -27.83 54.54
CA LEU A 112 13.78 -27.65 53.88
C LEU A 112 13.68 -28.26 52.48
N PHE A 113 14.75 -28.16 51.68
CA PHE A 113 14.78 -28.55 50.27
C PHE A 113 15.72 -29.73 50.00
N SER A 114 15.75 -30.71 50.91
CA SER A 114 16.48 -31.97 50.70
C SER A 114 15.71 -32.86 49.73
N SER A 115 16.18 -32.94 48.49
CA SER A 115 15.71 -33.92 47.52
C SER A 115 15.94 -35.34 48.06
N GLY A 116 14.89 -36.03 48.51
CA GLY A 116 14.95 -37.49 48.70
C GLY A 116 14.41 -38.11 49.99
N ILE A 117 13.42 -37.54 50.68
CA ILE A 117 12.55 -38.37 51.53
C ILE A 117 11.24 -38.60 50.76
N PRO A 118 11.06 -39.72 50.02
CA PRO A 118 9.71 -40.14 49.70
C PRO A 118 8.98 -40.27 51.04
N LEU A 119 7.81 -39.65 51.14
CA LEU A 119 6.85 -39.83 52.21
C LEU A 119 6.81 -41.31 52.59
N ALA A 120 7.57 -41.69 53.62
CA ALA A 120 7.55 -43.02 54.17
C ALA A 120 6.17 -43.12 54.82
N THR A 121 5.26 -43.77 54.11
CA THR A 121 4.05 -44.36 54.68
C THR A 121 4.45 -44.96 56.02
N ALA A 122 3.92 -44.39 57.11
CA ALA A 122 4.18 -44.80 58.47
C ALA A 122 3.60 -46.20 58.71
N ASN A 123 4.28 -47.24 58.21
CA ASN A 123 4.07 -48.61 58.63
C ASN A 123 5.21 -49.53 58.16
N GLN A 124 6.32 -49.54 58.89
CA GLN A 124 6.93 -50.78 59.33
C GLN A 124 8.08 -50.52 60.31
N SER A 125 7.92 -51.17 61.45
CA SER A 125 8.92 -51.41 62.47
C SER A 125 10.25 -51.89 61.90
N GLY A 126 11.35 -51.38 62.46
CA GLY A 126 12.61 -52.13 62.47
C GLY A 126 13.83 -51.34 62.04
N SER A 127 14.62 -50.95 63.04
CA SER A 127 16.08 -50.87 63.01
C SER A 127 16.75 -50.05 61.88
N SER A 128 17.08 -48.80 62.19
CA SER A 128 18.46 -48.31 62.11
C SER A 128 18.54 -46.87 62.63
N SER A 129 18.95 -46.73 63.89
CA SER A 129 19.51 -45.50 64.43
C SER A 129 20.93 -45.31 63.89
N GLY A 130 21.05 -45.05 62.59
CA GLY A 130 22.26 -44.43 62.03
C GLY A 130 22.11 -42.91 62.12
N PRO A 131 23.17 -42.14 62.40
CA PRO A 131 23.09 -40.68 62.31
C PRO A 131 22.61 -40.32 60.89
N PRO A 132 21.70 -39.33 60.73
CA PRO A 132 21.33 -38.89 59.39
C PRO A 132 22.62 -38.49 58.69
N SER A 133 22.94 -39.15 57.57
CA SER A 133 24.00 -38.75 56.70
C SER A 133 23.66 -37.35 56.18
N SER A 134 24.12 -36.34 56.91
CA SER A 134 24.15 -34.95 56.50
C SER A 134 25.03 -34.89 55.25
N GLY A 135 24.41 -35.12 54.10
CA GLY A 135 25.04 -34.97 52.81
C GLY A 135 25.63 -33.56 52.73
N THR A 136 26.93 -33.48 52.51
CA THR A 136 27.70 -32.24 52.33
C THR A 136 27.41 -31.56 50.98
N SER A 137 26.41 -32.05 50.23
CA SER A 137 26.03 -31.52 48.92
C SER A 137 24.92 -30.47 49.07
N SER A 138 25.14 -29.31 48.47
CA SER A 138 24.06 -28.36 48.16
C SER A 138 22.98 -29.08 47.33
N ASN A 139 21.73 -29.05 47.79
CA ASN A 139 20.62 -29.72 47.09
C ASN A 139 19.83 -28.70 46.29
N VAL A 140 19.36 -29.11 45.10
CA VAL A 140 18.55 -28.29 44.19
C VAL A 140 17.13 -28.84 44.15
N THR A 141 16.14 -28.01 44.41
CA THR A 141 14.73 -28.35 44.19
C THR A 141 14.18 -27.50 43.06
N ASN A 142 13.78 -28.14 41.96
CA ASN A 142 13.08 -27.48 40.87
C ASN A 142 11.58 -27.61 41.12
N LEU A 143 10.92 -26.46 41.24
CA LEU A 143 9.46 -26.42 41.32
C LEU A 143 8.87 -26.65 39.91
N PRO A 144 7.71 -27.32 39.81
CA PRO A 144 7.04 -27.46 38.52
C PRO A 144 6.73 -26.08 37.94
N PRO A 145 6.73 -25.92 36.60
CA PRO A 145 6.41 -24.65 35.96
C PRO A 145 5.09 -24.08 36.46
N GLN A 146 5.11 -22.84 36.92
CA GLN A 146 3.96 -22.14 37.50
C GLN A 146 3.56 -20.99 36.60
N MET A 147 2.29 -20.98 36.18
CA MET A 147 1.72 -19.85 35.47
C MET A 147 1.39 -18.75 36.48
N VAL A 148 1.76 -17.51 36.16
CA VAL A 148 1.35 -16.33 36.93
C VAL A 148 -0.16 -16.17 36.80
N ASP A 149 -0.84 -16.17 37.93
CA ASP A 149 -2.31 -16.09 37.96
C ASP A 149 -2.84 -14.70 37.57
N VAL A 150 -4.16 -14.56 37.51
CA VAL A 150 -4.84 -13.30 37.19
C VAL A 150 -4.59 -12.22 38.26
N ALA A 151 -4.35 -12.62 39.52
CA ALA A 151 -3.99 -11.71 40.60
C ALA A 151 -2.52 -11.25 40.53
N GLY A 152 -1.75 -11.81 39.59
CA GLY A 152 -0.35 -11.47 39.39
C GLY A 152 0.62 -12.16 40.34
N THR A 153 0.23 -13.32 40.89
CA THR A 153 0.95 -14.05 41.92
C THR A 153 1.39 -15.45 41.50
N VAL A 154 2.37 -16.01 42.23
CA VAL A 154 2.80 -17.42 42.14
C VAL A 154 2.92 -18.02 43.53
N TYR A 155 2.78 -19.34 43.65
CA TYR A 155 2.88 -20.04 44.92
C TYR A 155 4.24 -20.74 45.06
N VAL A 156 5.01 -20.36 46.06
CA VAL A 156 6.28 -21.00 46.37
C VAL A 156 6.16 -21.71 47.71
N PRO A 157 6.37 -23.04 47.78
CA PRO A 157 6.31 -23.78 49.04
C PRO A 157 7.15 -23.10 50.13
N PHE A 158 6.57 -22.98 51.32
CA PHE A 158 7.15 -22.31 52.50
C PHE A 158 7.35 -20.80 52.40
N ALA A 159 7.49 -20.22 51.21
CA ALA A 159 7.49 -18.78 50.99
C ALA A 159 6.07 -18.19 50.84
N GLY A 160 5.08 -19.02 50.49
CA GLY A 160 3.67 -18.63 50.34
C GLY A 160 3.36 -18.09 48.95
N THR A 161 2.31 -17.29 48.86
CA THR A 161 1.91 -16.60 47.63
C THR A 161 2.68 -15.29 47.50
N LEU A 162 3.40 -15.09 46.39
CA LEU A 162 4.18 -13.89 46.12
C LEU A 162 3.65 -13.14 44.90
N GLU A 163 3.54 -11.82 45.03
CA GLU A 163 3.24 -10.93 43.90
C GLU A 163 4.48 -10.79 43.00
N VAL A 164 4.32 -11.09 41.72
CA VAL A 164 5.40 -11.10 40.72
C VAL A 164 5.14 -10.15 39.55
N THR A 165 3.91 -9.66 39.40
CA THR A 165 3.55 -8.78 38.28
C THR A 165 4.29 -7.45 38.35
N GLY A 166 4.82 -7.01 37.20
CA GLY A 166 5.56 -5.76 37.09
C GLY A 166 7.00 -5.83 37.61
N LYS A 167 7.40 -6.94 38.23
CA LYS A 167 8.77 -7.16 38.74
C LYS A 167 9.68 -7.78 37.69
N GLY A 168 10.96 -7.47 37.77
CA GLY A 168 12.00 -8.18 37.03
C GLY A 168 12.30 -9.56 37.66
N LEU A 169 12.84 -10.49 36.88
CA LEU A 169 13.24 -11.81 37.40
C LEU A 169 14.17 -11.72 38.63
N PRO A 170 15.21 -10.84 38.65
CA PRO A 170 16.09 -10.71 39.82
C PRO A 170 15.39 -10.17 41.07
N GLU A 171 14.36 -9.34 40.91
CA GLU A 171 13.57 -8.81 42.03
C GLU A 171 12.71 -9.93 42.64
N ILE A 172 12.13 -10.78 41.79
CA ILE A 172 11.37 -11.96 42.22
C ILE A 172 12.29 -12.95 42.95
N GLU A 173 13.49 -13.20 42.43
CA GLU A 173 14.51 -14.04 43.08
C GLU A 173 14.85 -13.54 44.49
N ALA A 174 15.13 -12.24 44.62
CA ALA A 174 15.45 -11.61 45.90
C ALA A 174 14.27 -11.67 46.89
N ASP A 175 13.05 -11.49 46.40
CA ASP A 175 11.84 -11.56 47.22
C ASP A 175 11.57 -12.98 47.73
N ILE A 176 11.70 -14.00 46.88
CA ILE A 176 11.53 -15.40 47.30
C ILE A 176 12.62 -15.76 48.33
N ALA A 177 13.88 -15.41 48.05
CA ALA A 177 14.98 -15.67 48.98
C ALA A 177 14.72 -15.04 50.36
N ARG A 178 14.18 -13.80 50.40
CA ARG A 178 13.81 -13.11 51.64
C ARG A 178 12.69 -13.82 52.40
N HIS A 179 11.67 -14.32 51.71
CA HIS A 179 10.55 -15.06 52.35
C HIS A 179 10.95 -16.46 52.88
N LEU A 180 12.06 -17.01 52.37
CA LEU A 180 12.67 -18.25 52.82
C LEU A 180 13.72 -18.05 53.92
N GLN A 181 14.12 -16.81 54.23
CA GLN A 181 15.02 -16.54 55.35
C GLN A 181 14.41 -17.01 56.68
N GLY A 182 15.23 -17.69 57.49
CA GLY A 182 14.79 -18.29 58.76
C GLY A 182 14.00 -19.60 58.61
N LYS A 183 13.64 -20.00 57.38
CA LYS A 183 12.98 -21.29 57.07
C LYS A 183 13.92 -22.27 56.37
N ALA A 184 14.80 -21.76 55.52
CA ALA A 184 15.84 -22.52 54.83
C ALA A 184 17.25 -22.00 55.20
N ASN A 185 18.25 -22.86 55.19
CA ASN A 185 19.63 -22.50 55.48
C ASN A 185 20.33 -21.89 54.25
N LYS A 186 20.55 -20.56 54.28
CA LYS A 186 21.15 -19.77 53.18
C LYS A 186 20.53 -20.10 51.80
N PRO A 187 19.23 -19.84 51.60
CA PRO A 187 18.56 -20.15 50.34
C PRO A 187 19.14 -19.32 49.19
N GLN A 188 19.39 -19.95 48.05
CA GLN A 188 19.62 -19.27 46.77
C GLN A 188 18.48 -19.63 45.81
N VAL A 189 18.01 -18.67 45.04
CA VAL A 189 16.83 -18.83 44.18
C VAL A 189 17.20 -18.37 42.77
N LEU A 190 16.80 -19.16 41.78
CA LEU A 190 16.85 -18.81 40.36
C LEU A 190 15.42 -18.85 39.82
N VAL A 191 15.00 -17.80 39.13
CA VAL A 191 13.70 -17.72 38.47
C VAL A 191 13.92 -17.59 36.98
N ARG A 192 13.35 -18.51 36.22
CA ARG A 192 13.44 -18.53 34.75
C ARG A 192 12.05 -18.44 34.14
N ARG A 193 11.87 -17.57 33.15
CA ARG A 193 10.64 -17.57 32.33
C ARG A 193 10.73 -18.71 31.32
N THR A 194 9.82 -19.68 31.42
CA THR A 194 9.75 -20.83 30.50
C THR A 194 8.83 -20.57 29.32
N ALA A 195 7.77 -19.77 29.51
CA ALA A 195 6.90 -19.33 28.43
C ALA A 195 6.54 -17.85 28.60
N ASN A 196 6.72 -17.08 27.52
CA ASN A 196 6.30 -15.69 27.42
C ASN A 196 4.98 -15.61 26.65
N ASN A 197 3.88 -15.75 27.38
CA ASN A 197 2.53 -15.77 26.80
C ASN A 197 1.90 -14.39 26.71
N THR A 198 2.59 -13.34 27.18
CA THR A 198 1.98 -12.03 27.40
C THR A 198 2.69 -10.92 26.64
N ALA A 199 4.00 -11.06 26.43
CA ALA A 199 4.82 -10.15 25.65
C ALA A 199 5.21 -10.81 24.33
N TYR A 200 4.27 -10.85 23.40
CA TYR A 200 4.50 -11.28 22.03
C TYR A 200 3.89 -10.29 21.04
N VAL A 201 4.35 -10.38 19.80
CA VAL A 201 3.73 -9.74 18.64
C VAL A 201 3.14 -10.76 17.71
N THR A 202 2.11 -10.36 16.97
CA THR A 202 1.47 -11.22 15.98
C THR A 202 1.89 -10.77 14.59
N ILE A 203 2.41 -11.70 13.80
CA ILE A 203 2.77 -11.46 12.39
C ILE A 203 1.82 -12.24 11.49
N VAL A 204 1.13 -11.54 10.59
CA VAL A 204 0.10 -12.10 9.70
C VAL A 204 0.17 -11.50 8.30
N GLY A 205 -0.57 -12.09 7.37
CA GLY A 205 -0.71 -11.62 5.99
C GLY A 205 0.26 -12.28 5.02
N GLU A 206 0.85 -11.50 4.12
CA GLU A 206 1.72 -11.93 3.02
C GLU A 206 3.15 -12.31 3.47
N VAL A 207 3.22 -13.16 4.49
CA VAL A 207 4.46 -13.73 5.04
C VAL A 207 4.51 -15.24 4.79
N ALA A 208 5.71 -15.83 4.87
CA ALA A 208 5.88 -17.28 4.72
C ALA A 208 5.02 -18.05 5.74
N ASN A 209 5.13 -17.70 7.02
CA ASN A 209 4.40 -18.30 8.13
C ASN A 209 3.81 -17.20 9.03
N SER A 210 2.48 -17.17 9.15
CA SER A 210 1.84 -16.35 10.19
C SER A 210 2.17 -16.93 11.56
N THR A 211 2.72 -16.13 12.46
CA THR A 211 3.25 -16.62 13.73
C THR A 211 3.15 -15.58 14.84
N ARG A 212 3.30 -16.03 16.08
CA ARG A 212 3.50 -15.16 17.24
C ARG A 212 4.98 -15.17 17.58
N MET A 213 5.62 -14.00 17.58
CA MET A 213 7.01 -13.87 17.99
C MET A 213 7.05 -13.35 19.44
N PRO A 214 7.63 -14.12 20.39
CA PRO A 214 7.83 -13.62 21.75
C PRO A 214 8.84 -12.47 21.72
N LEU A 215 8.58 -11.44 22.54
CA LEU A 215 9.48 -10.33 22.77
C LEU A 215 10.44 -10.66 23.91
N THR A 216 11.69 -10.25 23.76
CA THR A 216 12.75 -10.45 24.75
C THR A 216 13.39 -9.12 25.13
N PRO A 217 14.27 -9.08 26.14
CA PRO A 217 15.01 -7.87 26.50
C PRO A 217 15.93 -7.33 25.38
N ARG A 218 16.11 -8.09 24.29
CA ARG A 218 16.84 -7.62 23.11
C ARG A 218 16.16 -6.43 22.43
N GLY A 219 14.83 -6.31 22.56
CA GLY A 219 14.05 -5.26 21.91
C GLY A 219 13.88 -5.52 20.42
N GLU A 220 13.16 -6.59 20.09
CA GLU A 220 12.87 -6.98 18.72
C GLU A 220 12.17 -5.86 17.94
N ARG A 221 12.51 -5.79 16.65
CA ARG A 221 12.03 -4.76 15.74
C ARG A 221 11.18 -5.35 14.63
N LEU A 222 10.58 -4.46 13.84
CA LEU A 222 9.70 -4.81 12.73
C LEU A 222 10.32 -5.82 11.75
N LEU A 223 11.59 -5.64 11.39
CA LEU A 223 12.30 -6.57 10.49
C LEU A 223 12.66 -7.90 11.16
N ASP A 224 12.88 -7.93 12.48
CA ASP A 224 13.08 -9.19 13.21
C ASP A 224 11.80 -10.04 13.19
N ALA A 225 10.65 -9.39 13.39
CA ALA A 225 9.34 -10.03 13.29
C ALA A 225 9.07 -10.60 11.90
N LEU A 226 9.41 -9.85 10.85
CA LEU A 226 9.28 -10.33 9.48
C LEU A 226 10.20 -11.52 9.19
N ALA A 227 11.44 -11.49 9.71
CA ALA A 227 12.38 -12.60 9.59
C ALA A 227 11.90 -13.85 10.36
N ALA A 228 11.35 -13.68 11.57
CA ALA A 228 10.76 -14.77 12.34
C ALA A 228 9.56 -15.42 11.64
N ALA A 229 8.82 -14.65 10.85
CA ALA A 229 7.75 -15.13 9.98
C ALA A 229 8.25 -15.78 8.67
N GLY A 230 9.57 -15.84 8.44
CA GLY A 230 10.18 -16.42 7.24
C GLY A 230 10.22 -15.49 6.02
N GLY A 231 10.08 -14.17 6.22
CA GLY A 231 10.08 -13.17 5.15
C GLY A 231 8.73 -13.04 4.42
N THR A 232 8.69 -12.18 3.39
CA THR A 232 7.50 -11.98 2.56
C THR A 232 7.44 -13.00 1.42
N LYS A 233 6.22 -13.40 1.03
CA LYS A 233 5.99 -14.25 -0.16
C LYS A 233 6.06 -13.45 -1.46
N ALA A 234 5.55 -12.21 -1.42
CA ALA A 234 5.57 -11.31 -2.54
C ALA A 234 6.88 -10.50 -2.62
N PRO A 235 7.23 -9.98 -3.80
CA PRO A 235 8.34 -9.05 -3.98
C PRO A 235 8.27 -7.84 -3.04
N VAL A 236 9.42 -7.41 -2.51
CA VAL A 236 9.55 -6.31 -1.54
C VAL A 236 8.88 -5.02 -2.03
N ASP A 237 9.00 -4.73 -3.32
CA ASP A 237 8.44 -3.56 -3.98
C ASP A 237 6.90 -3.61 -4.12
N LYS A 238 6.24 -4.71 -3.76
CA LYS A 238 4.77 -4.87 -3.79
C LYS A 238 4.16 -5.16 -2.43
N VAL A 239 4.96 -5.05 -1.36
CA VAL A 239 4.50 -5.29 0.01
C VAL A 239 4.47 -3.99 0.80
N THR A 240 3.34 -3.80 1.49
CA THR A 240 3.18 -2.76 2.50
C THR A 240 3.11 -3.44 3.86
N LEU A 241 3.93 -2.99 4.82
CA LEU A 241 3.79 -3.40 6.21
C LEU A 241 2.81 -2.47 6.90
N GLN A 242 1.86 -3.04 7.63
CA GLN A 242 0.96 -2.33 8.52
C GLN A 242 1.28 -2.73 9.96
N VAL A 243 1.41 -1.74 10.83
CA VAL A 243 1.56 -1.95 12.27
C VAL A 243 0.31 -1.42 12.96
N THR A 244 -0.29 -2.28 13.78
CA THR A 244 -1.40 -1.93 14.66
C THR A 244 -0.93 -2.00 16.11
N ARG A 245 -0.97 -0.87 16.81
CA ARG A 245 -0.61 -0.74 18.23
C ARG A 245 -1.74 -0.03 18.97
N GLY A 246 -2.53 -0.77 19.74
CA GLY A 246 -3.73 -0.23 20.38
C GLY A 246 -4.70 0.34 19.33
N ALA A 247 -4.98 1.64 19.41
CA ALA A 247 -5.83 2.35 18.44
C ALA A 247 -5.08 2.92 17.23
N ALA A 248 -3.75 2.94 17.25
CA ALA A 248 -2.94 3.47 16.16
C ALA A 248 -2.72 2.39 15.09
N VAL A 249 -3.08 2.71 13.84
CA VAL A 249 -2.90 1.85 12.67
C VAL A 249 -2.19 2.65 11.61
N HIS A 250 -0.99 2.22 11.23
CA HIS A 250 -0.21 2.89 10.19
C HIS A 250 0.47 1.89 9.28
N SER A 251 0.65 2.29 8.04
CA SER A 251 1.21 1.45 6.99
C SER A 251 2.35 2.16 6.27
N LEU A 252 3.39 1.40 5.92
CA LEU A 252 4.54 1.89 5.17
C LEU A 252 5.04 0.79 4.24
N THR A 253 5.51 1.17 3.06
CA THR A 253 6.06 0.20 2.09
C THR A 253 7.29 -0.50 2.66
N LEU A 254 7.41 -1.81 2.40
CA LEU A 254 8.53 -2.59 2.93
C LEU A 254 9.89 -2.08 2.41
N ASP A 255 9.96 -1.63 1.15
CA ASP A 255 11.15 -0.97 0.59
C ASP A 255 11.59 0.25 1.44
N THR A 256 10.65 1.08 1.89
CA THR A 256 10.97 2.25 2.73
C THR A 256 11.48 1.82 4.10
N VAL A 257 10.89 0.78 4.70
CA VAL A 257 11.35 0.24 5.98
C VAL A 257 12.77 -0.31 5.90
N ILE A 258 13.12 -0.97 4.80
CA ILE A 258 14.46 -1.54 4.59
C ILE A 258 15.49 -0.44 4.32
N ARG A 259 15.13 0.60 3.56
CA ARG A 259 16.05 1.68 3.18
C ARG A 259 16.31 2.70 4.28
N ASP A 260 15.33 3.00 5.12
CA ASP A 260 15.47 3.93 6.25
C ASP A 260 15.38 3.17 7.58
N PRO A 261 16.53 2.91 8.26
CA PRO A 261 16.58 2.17 9.51
C PRO A 261 15.73 2.77 10.64
N ARG A 262 15.39 4.06 10.58
CA ARG A 262 14.51 4.71 11.57
C ARG A 262 13.09 4.14 11.53
N GLN A 263 12.68 3.60 10.39
CA GLN A 263 11.36 2.98 10.22
C GLN A 263 11.32 1.54 10.74
N ASN A 264 12.47 0.93 11.03
CA ASN A 264 12.54 -0.36 11.72
C ASN A 264 12.33 -0.17 13.23
N ILE A 265 11.12 0.23 13.60
CA ILE A 265 10.72 0.56 14.97
C ILE A 265 10.79 -0.66 15.90
N ALA A 266 11.01 -0.39 17.19
CA ALA A 266 10.89 -1.41 18.23
C ALA A 266 9.43 -1.82 18.42
N LEU A 267 9.21 -3.11 18.56
CA LEU A 267 7.90 -3.70 18.74
C LEU A 267 7.52 -3.77 20.21
N GLN A 268 6.21 -3.71 20.48
CA GLN A 268 5.64 -3.75 21.82
C GLN A 268 4.67 -4.93 21.97
N PRO A 269 4.47 -5.43 23.21
CA PRO A 269 3.48 -6.45 23.49
C PRO A 269 2.11 -6.09 22.92
N GLY A 270 1.52 -7.01 22.15
CA GLY A 270 0.21 -6.82 21.52
C GLY A 270 0.23 -6.13 20.16
N ASP A 271 1.39 -5.71 19.66
CA ASP A 271 1.49 -5.22 18.27
C ASP A 271 1.07 -6.32 17.29
N VAL A 272 0.31 -5.91 16.27
CA VAL A 272 -0.02 -6.75 15.11
C VAL A 272 0.69 -6.17 13.89
N VAL A 273 1.63 -6.95 13.36
CA VAL A 273 2.35 -6.67 12.12
C VAL A 273 1.68 -7.43 11.00
N THR A 274 1.10 -6.71 10.05
CA THR A 274 0.44 -7.30 8.88
C THR A 274 1.24 -6.96 7.64
N ALA A 275 1.73 -7.98 6.92
CA ALA A 275 2.25 -7.80 5.57
C ALA A 275 1.09 -7.83 4.57
N LEU A 276 0.93 -6.79 3.78
CA LEU A 276 -0.14 -6.68 2.78
C LEU A 276 0.47 -6.74 1.39
N PHE A 277 -0.02 -7.68 0.56
CA PHE A 277 0.23 -7.65 -0.87
C PHE A 277 -0.61 -6.55 -1.51
N GLN A 278 0.04 -5.56 -2.10
CA GLN A 278 -0.64 -4.41 -2.67
C GLN A 278 -0.17 -4.21 -4.13
N PRO A 279 -0.74 -4.97 -5.09
CA PRO A 279 -0.45 -4.77 -6.50
C PRO A 279 -1.13 -3.49 -6.96
N LEU A 280 -0.39 -2.38 -7.00
CA LEU A 280 -0.92 -1.13 -7.54
C LEU A 280 -0.95 -1.22 -9.07
N SER A 281 -1.99 -0.65 -9.67
CA SER A 281 -2.10 -0.59 -11.13
C SER A 281 -2.75 0.72 -11.58
N PHE A 282 -2.46 1.12 -12.81
CA PHE A 282 -3.20 2.16 -13.52
C PHE A 282 -3.60 1.61 -14.89
N THR A 283 -4.64 2.16 -15.49
CA THR A 283 -5.07 1.75 -16.83
C THR A 283 -4.61 2.78 -17.85
N ALA A 284 -3.84 2.36 -18.85
CA ALA A 284 -3.48 3.20 -19.99
C ALA A 284 -4.49 3.01 -21.13
N LEU A 285 -4.99 4.11 -21.68
CA LEU A 285 -5.98 4.12 -22.75
C LEU A 285 -5.71 5.24 -23.77
N GLY A 286 -6.30 5.08 -24.95
CA GLY A 286 -6.37 6.12 -25.97
C GLY A 286 -5.30 5.98 -27.04
N ALA A 287 -4.65 7.08 -27.39
CA ALA A 287 -3.56 7.13 -28.35
C ALA A 287 -2.20 6.94 -27.66
N THR A 288 -2.08 5.91 -26.82
CA THR A 288 -0.81 5.44 -26.26
C THR A 288 -0.28 4.27 -27.06
N GLY A 289 1.01 3.94 -26.92
CA GLY A 289 1.60 2.77 -27.57
C GLY A 289 0.93 1.44 -27.20
N LYS A 290 0.35 1.35 -26.00
CA LYS A 290 -0.43 0.21 -25.51
C LYS A 290 -1.65 0.67 -24.72
N ASN A 291 -2.74 -0.09 -24.85
CA ASN A 291 -3.95 0.07 -24.04
C ASN A 291 -4.09 -1.16 -23.13
N GLU A 292 -3.56 -1.07 -21.92
CA GLU A 292 -3.51 -2.17 -20.97
C GLU A 292 -3.55 -1.66 -19.52
N GLU A 293 -3.83 -2.58 -18.60
CA GLU A 293 -3.61 -2.35 -17.17
C GLU A 293 -2.12 -2.56 -16.87
N VAL A 294 -1.48 -1.56 -16.27
CA VAL A 294 -0.05 -1.56 -15.98
C VAL A 294 0.15 -1.59 -14.47
N ASN A 295 0.76 -2.66 -13.98
CA ASN A 295 1.14 -2.75 -12.57
C ASN A 295 2.37 -1.88 -12.26
N PHE A 296 2.42 -1.39 -11.02
CA PHE A 296 3.56 -0.65 -10.50
C PHE A 296 3.80 -0.94 -9.02
N GLU A 297 4.95 -0.46 -8.56
CA GLU A 297 5.53 -0.69 -7.26
C GLU A 297 4.76 0.07 -6.16
N ALA A 298 4.75 -0.44 -4.94
CA ALA A 298 4.07 0.14 -3.77
C ALA A 298 4.57 1.56 -3.45
N LYS A 299 5.84 1.87 -3.75
CA LYS A 299 6.41 3.22 -3.64
C LYS A 299 5.78 4.22 -4.61
N GLY A 300 5.10 3.74 -5.65
CA GLY A 300 4.47 4.52 -6.70
C GLY A 300 5.34 4.78 -7.90
N ILE A 301 4.72 5.42 -8.88
CA ILE A 301 5.32 5.81 -10.15
C ILE A 301 4.90 7.24 -10.50
N SER A 302 5.76 7.95 -11.23
CA SER A 302 5.42 9.26 -11.80
C SER A 302 4.62 9.12 -13.09
N LEU A 303 3.91 10.18 -13.50
CA LEU A 303 3.20 10.22 -14.77
C LEU A 303 4.14 9.97 -15.96
N ALA A 304 5.35 10.54 -15.94
CA ALA A 304 6.34 10.34 -17.00
C ALA A 304 6.74 8.86 -17.13
N GLN A 305 6.99 8.19 -16.00
CA GLN A 305 7.30 6.76 -15.99
C GLN A 305 6.08 5.90 -16.38
N GLY A 306 4.87 6.27 -15.95
CA GLY A 306 3.63 5.58 -16.35
C GLY A 306 3.40 5.67 -17.86
N LEU A 307 3.57 6.86 -18.43
CA LEU A 307 3.49 7.09 -19.88
C LEU A 307 4.53 6.27 -20.66
N ALA A 308 5.76 6.19 -20.16
CA ALA A 308 6.80 5.34 -20.75
C ALA A 308 6.41 3.84 -20.71
N ARG A 309 5.88 3.35 -19.59
CA ARG A 309 5.39 1.96 -19.48
C ARG A 309 4.21 1.67 -20.41
N ALA A 310 3.34 2.66 -20.64
CA ALA A 310 2.23 2.60 -21.58
C ALA A 310 2.65 2.72 -23.06
N GLY A 311 3.95 2.80 -23.36
CA GLY A 311 4.46 2.89 -24.73
C GLY A 311 4.46 4.30 -25.32
N SER A 312 4.42 5.33 -24.48
CA SER A 312 4.47 6.75 -24.86
C SER A 312 3.33 7.20 -25.78
N LEU A 313 3.40 8.45 -26.25
CA LEU A 313 2.50 8.99 -27.27
C LEU A 313 2.89 8.41 -28.64
N LEU A 314 1.88 8.22 -29.48
CA LEU A 314 2.03 7.86 -30.88
C LEU A 314 1.98 9.13 -31.74
N ASP A 315 3.12 9.56 -32.28
CA ASP A 315 3.23 10.80 -33.08
C ASP A 315 2.19 10.93 -34.20
N THR A 316 1.76 9.81 -34.78
CA THR A 316 0.78 9.78 -35.87
C THR A 316 -0.68 9.89 -35.41
N ARG A 317 -0.96 9.70 -34.11
CA ARG A 317 -2.32 9.57 -33.58
C ARG A 317 -2.63 10.46 -32.39
N SER A 318 -1.64 10.84 -31.59
CA SER A 318 -1.84 11.46 -30.27
C SER A 318 -1.89 12.97 -30.34
N ASP A 319 -2.73 13.57 -29.50
CA ASP A 319 -2.68 15.00 -29.20
C ASP A 319 -1.80 15.24 -27.96
N ALA A 320 -0.62 15.82 -28.14
CA ALA A 320 0.29 16.15 -27.05
C ALA A 320 -0.29 17.16 -26.04
N ARG A 321 -1.33 17.92 -26.42
CA ARG A 321 -2.04 18.84 -25.50
C ARG A 321 -3.01 18.12 -24.56
N GLY A 322 -3.31 16.85 -24.86
CA GLY A 322 -4.39 16.09 -24.27
C GLY A 322 -3.93 14.81 -23.58
N VAL A 323 -2.99 14.92 -22.64
CA VAL A 323 -2.69 13.83 -21.70
C VAL A 323 -3.51 14.05 -20.44
N PHE A 324 -4.34 13.08 -20.09
CA PHE A 324 -5.33 13.18 -19.02
C PHE A 324 -5.17 12.07 -17.99
N ILE A 325 -5.36 12.42 -16.72
CA ILE A 325 -5.43 11.46 -15.61
C ILE A 325 -6.80 11.59 -14.98
N PHE A 326 -7.61 10.54 -15.10
CA PHE A 326 -8.92 10.48 -14.42
C PHE A 326 -8.70 9.85 -13.05
N ARG A 327 -9.10 10.57 -12.01
CA ARG A 327 -8.95 10.16 -10.61
C ARG A 327 -10.20 10.51 -9.80
N LEU A 328 -10.54 9.64 -8.86
CA LEU A 328 -11.54 9.93 -7.83
C LEU A 328 -10.83 10.54 -6.62
N GLU A 329 -11.03 11.84 -6.40
CA GLU A 329 -10.42 12.58 -5.30
C GLU A 329 -11.39 12.72 -4.13
N SER A 330 -10.87 12.87 -2.90
CA SER A 330 -11.74 13.23 -1.77
C SER A 330 -12.17 14.69 -1.90
N SER A 331 -13.44 14.99 -1.57
CA SER A 331 -14.00 16.36 -1.58
C SER A 331 -13.15 17.41 -0.82
N ALA A 332 -12.40 16.99 0.21
CA ALA A 332 -11.51 17.86 0.98
C ALA A 332 -10.28 18.37 0.18
N VAL A 333 -9.86 17.68 -0.90
CA VAL A 333 -8.64 18.01 -1.67
C VAL A 333 -8.86 19.17 -2.62
N VAL A 334 -10.02 19.17 -3.26
CA VAL A 334 -10.29 20.08 -4.36
C VAL A 334 -10.47 21.51 -3.82
N GLY A 335 -10.72 21.68 -2.52
CA GLY A 335 -10.86 22.99 -1.88
C GLY A 335 -12.07 23.75 -2.42
N LEU A 336 -13.16 23.04 -2.74
CA LEU A 336 -14.33 23.58 -3.39
C LEU A 336 -15.61 23.16 -2.67
N GLY A 337 -16.52 24.13 -2.49
CA GLY A 337 -17.90 23.89 -2.06
C GLY A 337 -18.69 23.00 -3.04
N GLU A 338 -19.89 22.64 -2.61
CA GLU A 338 -20.84 21.60 -3.05
C GLU A 338 -21.13 21.42 -4.57
N THR A 339 -20.48 22.13 -5.50
CA THR A 339 -20.87 22.18 -6.92
C THR A 339 -20.30 21.08 -7.81
N ALA A 340 -19.39 20.23 -7.33
CA ALA A 340 -19.01 19.03 -8.08
C ALA A 340 -19.91 17.88 -7.65
N ALA A 341 -20.68 17.33 -8.59
CA ALA A 341 -21.59 16.22 -8.31
C ALA A 341 -20.83 15.09 -7.60
N THR A 342 -21.11 14.96 -6.31
CA THR A 342 -20.38 14.05 -5.43
C THR A 342 -20.69 12.63 -5.89
N ALA A 343 -19.67 11.88 -6.30
CA ALA A 343 -19.83 10.46 -6.52
C ALA A 343 -20.25 9.81 -5.19
N ALA A 344 -21.05 8.75 -5.25
CA ALA A 344 -21.49 8.00 -4.07
C ALA A 344 -20.26 7.66 -3.20
N GLY A 345 -20.19 8.21 -1.98
CA GLY A 345 -19.06 8.02 -1.06
C GLY A 345 -18.17 9.25 -0.78
N GLY A 346 -18.56 10.46 -1.19
CA GLY A 346 -17.84 11.69 -0.82
C GLY A 346 -16.59 11.97 -1.66
N GLN A 347 -16.44 11.24 -2.77
CA GLN A 347 -15.38 11.43 -3.76
C GLN A 347 -15.88 12.27 -4.95
N VAL A 348 -14.98 13.00 -5.59
CA VAL A 348 -15.23 13.87 -6.72
C VAL A 348 -14.37 13.40 -7.90
N PRO A 349 -14.96 13.17 -9.08
CA PRO A 349 -14.19 12.85 -10.28
C PRO A 349 -13.41 14.07 -10.75
N VAL A 350 -12.08 13.97 -10.70
CA VAL A 350 -11.13 14.99 -11.15
C VAL A 350 -10.37 14.46 -12.35
N VAL A 351 -10.23 15.29 -13.37
CA VAL A 351 -9.43 15.02 -14.57
C VAL A 351 -8.28 16.00 -14.61
N TYR A 352 -7.07 15.50 -14.38
CA TYR A 352 -5.85 16.29 -14.49
C TYR A 352 -5.40 16.33 -15.94
N ARG A 353 -5.22 17.52 -16.52
CA ARG A 353 -4.71 17.72 -17.88
C ARG A 353 -3.25 18.13 -17.84
N VAL A 354 -2.42 17.44 -18.60
CA VAL A 354 -1.01 17.76 -18.84
C VAL A 354 -0.82 18.04 -20.32
N ASP A 355 -0.33 19.24 -20.63
CA ASP A 355 -0.01 19.66 -22.00
C ASP A 355 1.49 19.48 -22.27
N LEU A 356 1.85 18.39 -22.96
CA LEU A 356 3.24 18.06 -23.29
C LEU A 356 3.79 18.85 -24.48
N THR A 357 3.03 19.79 -25.06
CA THR A 357 3.59 20.73 -26.03
C THR A 357 4.47 21.79 -25.38
N ASP A 358 4.27 22.06 -24.09
CA ASP A 358 5.18 22.86 -23.26
C ASP A 358 6.28 21.94 -22.68
N PRO A 359 7.57 22.18 -22.99
CA PRO A 359 8.69 21.44 -22.40
C PRO A 359 8.69 21.40 -20.86
N ARG A 360 8.11 22.41 -20.19
CA ARG A 360 7.98 22.47 -18.73
C ARG A 360 7.12 21.34 -18.16
N ALA A 361 6.13 20.88 -18.94
CA ALA A 361 5.22 19.82 -18.52
C ALA A 361 5.93 18.48 -18.30
N PHE A 362 7.09 18.23 -18.92
CA PHE A 362 7.88 17.03 -18.63
C PHE A 362 8.43 17.01 -17.20
N PHE A 363 8.82 18.17 -16.65
CA PHE A 363 9.25 18.25 -15.24
C PHE A 363 8.07 18.08 -14.28
N LEU A 364 6.88 18.56 -14.65
CA LEU A 364 5.65 18.30 -13.91
C LEU A 364 5.29 16.80 -13.95
N ALA A 365 5.37 16.17 -15.12
CA ALA A 365 5.07 14.75 -15.30
C ALA A 365 6.04 13.83 -14.52
N GLN A 366 7.30 14.22 -14.33
CA GLN A 366 8.25 13.49 -13.48
C GLN A 366 7.89 13.54 -11.99
N ARG A 367 7.17 14.57 -11.55
CA ARG A 367 6.81 14.77 -10.14
C ARG A 367 5.36 14.42 -9.83
N PHE A 368 4.49 14.41 -10.84
CA PHE A 368 3.08 14.05 -10.69
C PHE A 368 2.96 12.57 -10.28
N PRO A 369 2.46 12.26 -9.07
CA PRO A 369 2.33 10.88 -8.62
C PRO A 369 1.13 10.22 -9.29
N VAL A 370 1.33 9.08 -9.95
CA VAL A 370 0.23 8.19 -10.37
C VAL A 370 -0.21 7.38 -9.15
N GLU A 371 -1.52 7.23 -9.01
CA GLU A 371 -2.18 6.51 -7.93
C GLU A 371 -2.85 5.23 -8.44
N ASN A 372 -3.21 4.38 -7.49
CA ASN A 372 -3.88 3.14 -7.78
C ASN A 372 -5.23 3.40 -8.44
N LYS A 373 -5.52 2.67 -9.52
CA LYS A 373 -6.72 2.78 -10.34
C LYS A 373 -6.88 4.10 -11.11
N ASP A 374 -5.80 4.88 -11.22
CA ASP A 374 -5.79 6.00 -12.16
C ASP A 374 -6.03 5.50 -13.59
N ILE A 375 -6.74 6.31 -14.39
CA ILE A 375 -6.83 6.10 -15.84
C ILE A 375 -5.96 7.15 -16.51
N LEU A 376 -4.86 6.71 -17.12
CA LEU A 376 -4.05 7.50 -18.01
C LEU A 376 -4.65 7.44 -19.41
N TYR A 377 -5.17 8.57 -19.89
CA TYR A 377 -5.78 8.68 -21.21
C TYR A 377 -5.04 9.68 -22.08
N VAL A 378 -4.65 9.27 -23.28
CA VAL A 378 -4.09 10.18 -24.30
C VAL A 378 -5.12 10.40 -25.40
N ALA A 379 -5.52 11.66 -25.61
CA ALA A 379 -6.48 12.02 -26.64
C ALA A 379 -5.92 11.80 -28.04
N ASN A 380 -6.82 11.57 -29.00
CA ASN A 380 -6.46 11.47 -30.40
C ASN A 380 -6.30 12.87 -31.02
N ALA A 381 -5.30 13.06 -31.87
CA ALA A 381 -5.11 14.27 -32.65
C ALA A 381 -6.27 14.47 -33.65
N PRO A 382 -6.73 15.72 -33.86
CA PRO A 382 -7.73 16.03 -34.88
C PRO A 382 -7.32 15.56 -36.29
N ALA A 383 -6.04 15.66 -36.63
CA ALA A 383 -5.50 15.22 -37.91
C ALA A 383 -5.58 13.68 -38.11
N ALA A 384 -5.50 12.90 -37.04
CA ALA A 384 -5.61 11.45 -37.11
C ALA A 384 -7.04 10.99 -37.47
N GLN A 385 -8.05 11.79 -37.13
CA GLN A 385 -9.44 11.57 -37.55
C GLN A 385 -9.61 11.85 -39.05
N LEU A 386 -8.94 12.90 -39.57
CA LEU A 386 -8.94 13.21 -41.00
C LEU A 386 -8.21 12.14 -41.84
N GLN A 387 -7.10 11.58 -41.36
CA GLN A 387 -6.40 10.50 -42.08
C GLN A 387 -7.26 9.22 -42.14
N LYS A 388 -8.00 8.89 -41.08
CA LYS A 388 -8.98 7.78 -41.11
C LYS A 388 -10.07 8.03 -42.16
N PHE A 389 -10.56 9.26 -42.26
CA PHE A 389 -11.54 9.65 -43.27
C PHE A 389 -11.00 9.50 -44.70
N ILE A 390 -9.79 9.99 -44.96
CA ILE A 390 -9.15 9.87 -46.27
C ILE A 390 -8.91 8.39 -46.63
N ASN A 391 -8.45 7.58 -45.69
CA ASN A 391 -8.28 6.13 -45.92
C ASN A 391 -9.60 5.44 -46.23
N LEU A 392 -10.70 5.81 -45.55
CA LEU A 392 -12.05 5.31 -45.85
C LEU A 392 -12.54 5.74 -47.23
N LEU A 393 -12.28 7.00 -47.62
CA LEU A 393 -12.61 7.49 -48.97
C LEU A 393 -11.83 6.72 -50.04
N VAL A 394 -10.53 6.54 -49.86
CA VAL A 394 -9.70 5.78 -50.81
C VAL A 394 -10.15 4.32 -50.89
N SER A 395 -10.48 3.65 -49.78
CA SER A 395 -11.00 2.28 -49.81
C SER A 395 -12.37 2.16 -50.48
N THR A 396 -13.19 3.22 -50.44
CA THR A 396 -14.52 3.25 -51.07
C THR A 396 -14.44 3.60 -52.57
N VAL A 397 -13.40 4.32 -53.01
CA VAL A 397 -13.19 4.71 -54.42
C VAL A 397 -12.48 3.62 -55.23
N TYR A 398 -11.71 2.73 -54.59
CA TYR A 398 -10.96 1.67 -55.29
C TYR A 398 -11.75 0.51 -55.93
N PRO A 399 -13.04 0.23 -55.67
CA PRO A 399 -13.78 -0.79 -56.43
C PRO A 399 -14.44 -0.27 -57.73
N ILE A 400 -14.05 0.90 -58.27
CA ILE A 400 -14.59 1.38 -59.56
C ILE A 400 -13.66 1.07 -60.74
N GLN A 401 -12.36 0.85 -60.53
CA GLN A 401 -11.48 0.42 -61.63
C GLN A 401 -11.63 -1.05 -62.02
N GLY A 402 -12.27 -1.89 -61.19
CA GLY A 402 -12.57 -3.28 -61.53
C GLY A 402 -13.82 -3.49 -62.38
N VAL A 403 -14.74 -2.51 -62.43
CA VAL A 403 -16.02 -2.65 -63.16
C VAL A 403 -15.94 -2.14 -64.60
N VAL A 404 -15.06 -1.17 -64.89
CA VAL A 404 -14.89 -0.61 -66.25
C VAL A 404 -14.06 -1.51 -67.18
N THR A 405 -13.29 -2.46 -66.64
CA THR A 405 -12.58 -3.49 -67.43
C THR A 405 -13.41 -4.74 -67.72
N LEU A 406 -14.63 -4.85 -67.17
CA LEU A 406 -15.57 -5.95 -67.46
C LEU A 406 -16.59 -5.61 -68.57
N THR A 407 -16.48 -4.43 -69.19
CA THR A 407 -17.37 -3.98 -70.27
C THR A 407 -16.64 -3.58 -71.56
N LYS A 408 -15.44 -4.11 -71.80
CA LYS A 408 -14.80 -4.06 -73.13
C LYS A 408 -14.55 -5.45 -73.68
#